data_AF-A0A3M7F675-F1
#
_entry.id   AF-A0A3M7F675-F1
#
_cell.length_a   1.000
_cell.length_b   1.000
_cell.length_c   1.000
_cell.angle_alpha   90.00
_cell.angle_beta   90.00
_cell.angle_gamma   90.00
#
_symmetry.space_group_name_H-M   'P 1'
#
loop_
_entity.id
_entity.type
_entity.pdbx_description
1 polymer ?
#
loop_
_entity_poly.entity_id
_entity_poly.type
_entity_poly.pdbx_seq_one_letter_code
_entity_poly.pdbx_strand_id
1 'polypeptide(L)'
;MLIQPKKGVVPALGVGLLLLVLVLFLWGGDSGSDQSPSVKEWASSQLDSWRGHTDEQAHALQASAAASEPSSTSKSKPATITKQKGPLSKAIAETHNEISSSITSDGSYFPINFGEFPAMNPNIIPHPTLNETWFIVAQRYKNDSNPIWFTELVCEAHFKAGALECIQSPLILPIPSTFSERCEGDLSFFNFNIGPHDARVFCGPEKPYVIYGSQSSFNCFGQWIQDFRALVDWAHFRGVEEPFSLPVDLQRPPPIGAIEKNWFPFWDFHGDLYMHYDISPKRVYAKLGFDGSVGEDLAPQARRMDEKCLSKYMAPSDPERPESIHQATNSLSITMCKSTDPSCKVSEANTFIFTVVQRKAYYDFHSVYEPYAVLFNQRAPFELHAISSKPFWIRGRREQLPHPNREGEVWENQSEMMYVTSMSWKSRDQMYHGYLDDTLFVGFGIEDKDTGGMDVLASDLLRDLGMCGDL
;
A
#
# COMPACT_ATOMS: atom_id res chain seq x y z
N MET A 1 -30.66 61.74 31.69
CA MET A 1 -29.63 62.31 32.59
C MET A 1 -28.28 62.01 31.97
N LEU A 2 -27.68 63.01 31.32
CA LEU A 2 -26.38 62.95 30.65
C LEU A 2 -25.26 62.96 31.69
N ILE A 3 -24.25 62.11 31.52
CA ILE A 3 -22.92 62.33 32.10
C ILE A 3 -21.87 62.14 30.98
N GLN A 4 -21.12 63.21 30.74
CA GLN A 4 -20.04 63.34 29.74
C GLN A 4 -18.74 62.64 30.16
N PRO A 5 -17.81 62.41 29.20
CA PRO A 5 -16.54 61.73 29.45
C PRO A 5 -15.45 62.70 29.96
N LYS A 6 -14.57 62.22 30.85
CA LYS A 6 -13.30 62.88 31.19
C LYS A 6 -12.17 62.33 30.32
N LYS A 7 -11.40 63.25 29.73
CA LYS A 7 -10.16 63.03 28.97
C LYS A 7 -8.94 62.86 29.90
N GLY A 8 -7.94 62.13 29.39
CA GLY A 8 -6.55 62.01 29.91
C GLY A 8 -6.38 60.79 30.83
N VAL A 9 -5.42 59.88 30.67
CA VAL A 9 -4.06 59.92 30.11
C VAL A 9 -3.75 58.52 29.57
N VAL A 10 -3.20 58.42 28.36
CA VAL A 10 -2.66 57.16 27.80
C VAL A 10 -1.25 56.96 28.35
N PRO A 11 -0.88 55.82 28.95
CA PRO A 11 0.50 55.59 29.35
C PRO A 11 1.32 55.22 28.09
N ALA A 12 2.33 56.03 27.79
CA ALA A 12 3.30 55.86 26.71
C ALA A 12 4.24 54.65 26.86
N LEU A 13 3.84 53.62 27.60
CA LEU A 13 4.60 52.39 27.82
C LEU A 13 4.24 51.25 26.83
N GLY A 14 3.11 51.37 26.12
CA GLY A 14 2.66 50.34 25.17
C GLY A 14 3.30 50.42 23.78
N VAL A 15 3.74 51.60 23.35
CA VAL A 15 4.27 51.81 21.97
C VAL A 15 5.75 51.44 21.87
N GLY A 16 6.52 51.64 22.95
CA GLY A 16 7.94 51.25 22.99
C GLY A 16 8.15 49.73 22.98
N LEU A 17 7.26 48.97 23.65
CA LEU A 17 7.35 47.51 23.72
C LEU A 17 6.98 46.86 22.37
N LEU A 18 6.00 47.42 21.65
CA LEU A 18 5.55 46.92 20.35
C LEU A 18 6.59 47.15 19.25
N LEU A 19 7.32 48.27 19.31
CA LEU A 19 8.43 48.55 18.38
C LEU A 19 9.68 47.70 18.67
N LEU A 20 9.94 47.31 19.92
CA LEU A 20 11.07 46.46 20.27
C LEU A 20 10.85 44.99 19.86
N VAL A 21 9.59 44.51 19.89
CA VAL A 21 9.21 43.19 19.35
C VAL A 21 9.29 43.19 17.81
N LEU A 22 8.86 44.26 17.14
CA LEU A 22 8.97 44.36 15.67
C LEU A 22 10.42 44.43 15.17
N VAL A 23 11.33 45.06 15.92
CA VAL A 23 12.76 45.09 15.56
C VAL A 23 13.45 43.74 15.82
N LEU A 24 13.05 43.00 16.86
CA LEU A 24 13.56 41.64 17.12
C LEU A 24 13.06 40.61 16.10
N PHE A 25 11.85 40.77 15.56
CA PHE A 25 11.35 39.93 14.46
C PHE A 25 11.99 40.24 13.10
N LEU A 26 12.50 41.46 12.89
CA LEU A 26 13.11 41.86 11.62
C LEU A 26 14.63 41.62 11.57
N TRP A 27 15.30 41.47 12.72
CA TRP A 27 16.77 41.31 12.82
C TRP A 27 17.24 40.05 13.57
N GLY A 28 16.34 39.11 13.84
CA GLY A 28 16.62 37.87 14.56
C GLY A 28 16.74 36.64 13.65
N GLY A 29 17.94 36.42 13.12
CA GLY A 29 18.50 35.08 12.90
C GLY A 29 17.80 34.16 11.92
N ASP A 30 18.34 34.13 10.70
CA ASP A 30 18.37 32.92 9.87
C ASP A 30 19.00 31.78 10.68
N SER A 31 18.15 31.02 11.35
CA SER A 31 18.48 29.69 11.89
C SER A 31 17.72 28.69 11.04
N GLY A 32 18.06 28.67 9.75
CA GLY A 32 17.82 27.52 8.90
C GLY A 32 18.33 26.28 9.64
N SER A 33 17.41 25.45 10.13
CA SER A 33 17.74 24.06 10.35
C SER A 33 18.10 23.52 8.96
N ASP A 34 19.40 23.43 8.70
CA ASP A 34 19.99 22.73 7.56
C ASP A 34 19.63 21.25 7.70
N GLN A 35 18.38 20.93 7.38
CA GLN A 35 18.02 19.57 7.00
C GLN A 35 18.75 19.31 5.69
N SER A 36 19.57 18.26 5.67
CA SER A 36 20.41 17.95 4.53
C SER A 36 19.59 17.92 3.24
N PRO A 37 20.17 18.29 2.08
CA PRO A 37 19.48 18.28 0.78
C PRO A 37 18.70 16.98 0.52
N SER A 38 19.19 15.85 1.03
CA SER A 38 18.54 14.54 0.94
C SER A 38 17.19 14.42 1.65
N VAL A 39 16.93 15.17 2.72
CA VAL A 39 15.65 15.13 3.47
C VAL A 39 14.57 15.93 2.74
N LYS A 40 14.94 17.08 2.14
CA LYS A 40 14.03 17.85 1.30
C LYS A 40 13.71 17.12 -0.01
N GLU A 41 14.69 16.51 -0.65
CA GLU A 41 14.50 15.70 -1.87
C GLU A 41 13.69 14.42 -1.59
N TRP A 42 13.90 13.77 -0.45
CA TRP A 42 13.09 12.63 -0.04
C TRP A 42 11.65 13.07 0.28
N ALA A 43 11.45 14.15 1.04
CA ALA A 43 10.13 14.68 1.35
C ALA A 43 9.40 15.13 0.09
N SER A 44 10.08 15.78 -0.86
CA SER A 44 9.50 16.15 -2.15
C SER A 44 9.18 14.93 -3.00
N SER A 45 10.01 13.88 -3.04
CA SER A 45 9.68 12.64 -3.76
C SER A 45 8.48 11.89 -3.17
N GLN A 46 8.32 11.94 -1.84
CA GLN A 46 7.17 11.36 -1.16
C GLN A 46 5.92 12.19 -1.47
N LEU A 47 6.02 13.52 -1.37
CA LEU A 47 4.98 14.45 -1.76
C LEU A 47 4.59 14.32 -3.24
N ASP A 48 5.53 14.12 -4.15
CA ASP A 48 5.28 13.91 -5.59
C ASP A 48 4.66 12.53 -5.85
N SER A 49 5.05 11.49 -5.11
CA SER A 49 4.36 10.19 -5.14
C SER A 49 2.92 10.28 -4.65
N TRP A 50 2.61 11.17 -3.71
CA TRP A 50 1.24 11.43 -3.24
C TRP A 50 0.49 12.38 -4.18
N ARG A 51 1.16 13.41 -4.72
CA ARG A 51 0.61 14.35 -5.69
C ARG A 51 0.27 13.69 -7.01
N GLY A 52 1.05 12.69 -7.47
CA GLY A 52 0.69 11.88 -8.62
C GLY A 52 -0.70 11.25 -8.48
N HIS A 53 -1.03 10.72 -7.29
CA HIS A 53 -2.37 10.18 -7.02
C HIS A 53 -3.45 11.28 -6.92
N THR A 54 -3.14 12.47 -6.37
CA THR A 54 -4.14 13.55 -6.26
C THR A 54 -4.34 14.35 -7.56
N ASP A 55 -3.30 14.54 -8.37
CA ASP A 55 -3.34 15.26 -9.64
C ASP A 55 -3.98 14.39 -10.74
N GLU A 56 -3.77 13.06 -10.74
CA GLU A 56 -4.52 12.12 -11.59
C GLU A 56 -6.01 12.09 -11.22
N GLN A 57 -6.35 12.13 -9.93
CA GLN A 57 -7.74 12.27 -9.47
C GLN A 57 -8.36 13.64 -9.84
N ALA A 58 -7.60 14.73 -9.72
CA ALA A 58 -8.04 16.08 -10.08
C ALA A 58 -8.23 16.27 -11.59
N HIS A 59 -7.39 15.66 -12.42
CA HIS A 59 -7.53 15.70 -13.88
C HIS A 59 -8.63 14.76 -14.40
N ALA A 60 -8.89 13.62 -13.76
CA ALA A 60 -10.06 12.80 -14.06
C ALA A 60 -11.38 13.57 -13.82
N LEU A 61 -11.42 14.43 -12.80
CA LEU A 61 -12.53 15.35 -12.51
C LEU A 61 -12.63 16.50 -13.52
N GLN A 62 -11.51 16.98 -14.07
CA GLN A 62 -11.53 18.01 -15.12
C GLN A 62 -11.91 17.46 -16.50
N ALA A 63 -11.52 16.23 -16.83
CA ALA A 63 -11.89 15.60 -18.09
C ALA A 63 -13.40 15.25 -18.13
N SER A 64 -14.01 14.93 -16.98
CA SER A 64 -15.46 14.74 -16.88
C SER A 64 -16.23 16.06 -16.96
N ALA A 65 -15.70 17.15 -16.40
CA ALA A 65 -16.29 18.48 -16.47
C ALA A 65 -16.22 19.10 -17.88
N ALA A 66 -15.20 18.78 -18.68
CA ALA A 66 -15.09 19.22 -20.07
C ALA A 66 -16.05 18.47 -21.03
N ALA A 67 -16.63 17.34 -20.59
CA ALA A 67 -17.58 16.55 -21.38
C ALA A 67 -19.05 16.97 -21.18
N SER A 68 -19.34 17.95 -20.33
CA SER A 68 -20.69 18.45 -20.08
C SER A 68 -21.02 19.70 -20.92
N GLU A 69 -21.08 19.55 -22.24
CA GLU A 69 -21.94 20.40 -23.09
C GLU A 69 -22.93 19.51 -23.85
N PRO A 70 -24.22 19.87 -23.92
CA PRO A 70 -25.26 18.95 -24.37
C PRO A 70 -25.30 18.88 -25.90
N SER A 71 -24.80 17.78 -26.47
CA SER A 71 -25.12 17.40 -27.84
C SER A 71 -25.83 16.05 -27.88
N SER A 72 -26.89 16.02 -28.67
CA SER A 72 -27.98 15.07 -28.73
C SER A 72 -27.60 13.61 -29.04
N THR A 73 -28.21 12.69 -28.29
CA THR A 73 -28.62 11.33 -28.66
C THR A 73 -27.63 10.46 -29.45
N SER A 74 -26.93 9.59 -28.73
CA SER A 74 -26.86 8.16 -29.09
C SER A 74 -26.63 7.32 -27.83
N LYS A 75 -27.44 6.27 -27.63
CA LYS A 75 -27.22 5.29 -26.56
C LYS A 75 -25.98 4.48 -26.91
N SER A 76 -24.80 4.86 -26.40
CA SER A 76 -23.62 4.02 -26.45
C SER A 76 -23.72 2.94 -25.36
N LYS A 77 -23.59 1.68 -25.78
CA LYS A 77 -23.41 0.53 -24.88
C LYS A 77 -22.10 0.70 -24.09
N PRO A 78 -21.96 0.09 -22.90
CA PRO A 78 -20.69 0.03 -22.20
C PRO A 78 -19.63 -0.55 -23.14
N ALA A 79 -18.49 0.13 -23.24
CA ALA A 79 -17.36 -0.37 -24.03
C ALA A 79 -16.94 -1.73 -23.47
N THR A 80 -16.95 -2.75 -24.32
CA THR A 80 -16.46 -4.09 -23.99
C THR A 80 -14.98 -3.99 -23.64
N ILE A 81 -14.64 -4.27 -22.37
CA ILE A 81 -13.26 -4.43 -21.91
C ILE A 81 -12.72 -5.69 -22.59
N THR A 82 -12.07 -5.53 -23.74
CA THR A 82 -11.45 -6.65 -24.46
C THR A 82 -10.10 -6.94 -23.82
N LYS A 83 -10.07 -7.87 -22.86
CA LYS A 83 -8.83 -8.49 -22.36
C LYS A 83 -8.02 -9.03 -23.54
N GLN A 84 -6.72 -8.73 -23.57
CA GLN A 84 -5.85 -9.20 -24.66
C GLN A 84 -5.72 -10.72 -24.55
N LYS A 85 -6.32 -11.44 -25.51
CA LYS A 85 -6.44 -12.91 -25.50
C LYS A 85 -5.25 -13.62 -26.17
N GLY A 86 -4.13 -12.93 -26.35
CA GLY A 86 -2.96 -13.39 -27.09
C GLY A 86 -1.83 -13.90 -26.19
N PRO A 87 -0.90 -14.70 -26.72
CA PRO A 87 0.33 -15.04 -26.01
C PRO A 87 1.13 -13.78 -25.69
N LEU A 88 1.80 -13.79 -24.53
CA LEU A 88 2.70 -12.74 -24.07
C LEU A 88 3.67 -12.32 -25.19
N SER A 89 3.87 -11.02 -25.39
CA SER A 89 4.83 -10.59 -26.41
C SER A 89 6.23 -11.10 -26.07
N LYS A 90 7.03 -11.37 -27.11
CA LYS A 90 8.40 -11.87 -26.93
C LYS A 90 9.24 -10.93 -26.05
N ALA A 91 9.00 -9.62 -26.14
CA ALA A 91 9.67 -8.62 -25.33
C ALA A 91 9.39 -8.82 -23.83
N ILE A 92 8.11 -8.94 -23.45
CA ILE A 92 7.74 -9.15 -22.03
C ILE A 92 8.18 -10.53 -21.54
N ALA A 93 8.11 -11.57 -22.37
CA ALA A 93 8.59 -12.91 -22.00
C ALA A 93 10.10 -12.96 -21.69
N GLU A 94 10.90 -12.07 -22.29
CA GLU A 94 12.34 -11.96 -22.02
C GLU A 94 12.61 -11.22 -20.71
N THR A 95 11.78 -10.25 -20.32
CA THR A 95 12.01 -9.39 -19.15
C THR A 95 11.23 -9.78 -17.90
N HIS A 96 10.15 -10.56 -18.03
CA HIS A 96 9.23 -10.88 -16.94
C HIS A 96 8.99 -12.37 -16.76
N ASN A 97 8.55 -12.72 -15.55
CA ASN A 97 8.01 -14.02 -15.20
C ASN A 97 6.49 -13.97 -15.21
N GLU A 98 5.84 -14.44 -16.29
CA GLU A 98 4.38 -14.46 -16.34
C GLU A 98 3.78 -15.43 -15.32
N ILE A 99 2.75 -14.96 -14.61
CA ILE A 99 1.89 -15.73 -13.72
C ILE A 99 0.46 -15.75 -14.25
N SER A 100 -0.25 -16.87 -14.02
CA SER A 100 -1.59 -17.11 -14.57
C SER A 100 -2.54 -17.67 -13.52
N SER A 101 -3.81 -17.27 -13.62
CA SER A 101 -4.91 -17.79 -12.78
C SER A 101 -5.28 -19.22 -13.16
N SER A 102 -5.65 -20.03 -12.16
CA SER A 102 -6.30 -21.34 -12.41
C SER A 102 -7.82 -21.23 -12.47
N ILE A 103 -8.39 -20.13 -11.95
CA ILE A 103 -9.84 -19.89 -11.86
C ILE A 103 -10.41 -19.44 -13.21
N THR A 104 -9.69 -18.61 -13.97
CA THR A 104 -10.15 -18.14 -15.27
C THR A 104 -9.72 -19.10 -16.38
N SER A 105 -10.58 -19.27 -17.39
CA SER A 105 -10.32 -20.24 -18.46
C SER A 105 -9.22 -19.81 -19.43
N ASP A 106 -8.88 -18.52 -19.49
CA ASP A 106 -7.78 -17.98 -20.28
C ASP A 106 -6.50 -17.73 -19.46
N GLY A 107 -6.56 -18.02 -18.15
CA GLY A 107 -5.48 -17.78 -17.19
C GLY A 107 -5.27 -16.31 -16.85
N SER A 108 -6.12 -15.39 -17.32
CA SER A 108 -6.06 -13.98 -16.94
C SER A 108 -6.50 -13.76 -15.49
N TYR A 109 -6.21 -12.58 -14.94
CA TYR A 109 -6.79 -12.19 -13.66
C TYR A 109 -8.33 -12.13 -13.67
N PHE A 110 -8.97 -12.24 -12.50
CA PHE A 110 -10.41 -12.03 -12.33
C PHE A 110 -10.70 -10.64 -11.76
N PRO A 111 -11.82 -10.00 -12.14
CA PRO A 111 -12.27 -8.77 -11.50
C PRO A 111 -12.83 -9.05 -10.10
N ILE A 112 -12.74 -8.05 -9.21
CA ILE A 112 -13.34 -8.07 -7.87
C ILE A 112 -14.46 -7.03 -7.84
N ASN A 113 -15.69 -7.47 -7.57
CA ASN A 113 -16.88 -6.63 -7.72
C ASN A 113 -17.55 -6.36 -6.36
N PHE A 114 -17.57 -5.09 -5.96
CA PHE A 114 -18.27 -4.58 -4.77
C PHE A 114 -19.70 -4.08 -5.10
N GLY A 115 -20.32 -4.65 -6.13
CA GLY A 115 -21.67 -4.25 -6.59
C GLY A 115 -21.68 -2.86 -7.23
N GLU A 116 -22.50 -1.95 -6.71
CA GLU A 116 -22.66 -0.58 -7.24
C GLU A 116 -21.56 0.39 -6.79
N PHE A 117 -20.62 -0.07 -5.96
CA PHE A 117 -19.57 0.77 -5.39
C PHE A 117 -18.22 0.45 -6.04
N PRO A 118 -17.68 1.33 -6.89
CA PRO A 118 -16.33 1.17 -7.41
C PRO A 118 -15.30 1.21 -6.27
N ALA A 119 -14.27 0.39 -6.38
CA ALA A 119 -13.29 0.19 -5.32
C ALA A 119 -11.89 -0.05 -5.90
N MET A 120 -10.87 0.26 -5.10
CA MET A 120 -9.46 0.09 -5.40
C MET A 120 -8.75 -0.55 -4.19
N ASN A 121 -7.54 -1.06 -4.38
CA ASN A 121 -6.69 -1.61 -3.32
C ASN A 121 -7.33 -2.80 -2.58
N PRO A 122 -7.63 -3.90 -3.31
CA PRO A 122 -8.34 -5.02 -2.75
C PRO A 122 -7.48 -5.84 -1.80
N ASN A 123 -8.16 -6.53 -0.91
CA ASN A 123 -7.69 -7.57 -0.03
C ASN A 123 -8.63 -8.75 -0.14
N ILE A 124 -8.08 -9.97 -0.14
CA ILE A 124 -8.86 -11.21 -0.19
C ILE A 124 -8.33 -12.11 0.92
N ILE A 125 -9.15 -12.41 1.94
CA ILE A 125 -8.79 -13.37 2.98
C ILE A 125 -9.87 -14.46 3.10
N PRO A 126 -9.50 -15.72 3.40
CA PRO A 126 -10.47 -16.79 3.50
C PRO A 126 -11.45 -16.58 4.66
N HIS A 127 -12.70 -16.97 4.45
CA HIS A 127 -13.71 -16.97 5.50
C HIS A 127 -13.38 -18.07 6.54
N PRO A 128 -13.53 -17.82 7.86
CA PRO A 128 -13.08 -18.75 8.89
C PRO A 128 -13.86 -20.07 8.93
N THR A 129 -15.13 -20.07 8.52
CA THR A 129 -16.03 -21.25 8.62
C THR A 129 -16.66 -21.72 7.31
N LEU A 130 -16.83 -20.84 6.32
CA LEU A 130 -17.48 -21.13 5.05
C LEU A 130 -16.43 -21.53 4.00
N ASN A 131 -16.72 -22.59 3.25
CA ASN A 131 -15.89 -23.00 2.13
C ASN A 131 -16.16 -22.10 0.92
N GLU A 132 -15.14 -21.93 0.06
CA GLU A 132 -15.25 -21.17 -1.19
C GLU A 132 -15.86 -19.77 -1.00
N THR A 133 -15.61 -19.18 0.17
CA THR A 133 -16.09 -17.88 0.58
C THR A 133 -14.92 -17.11 1.17
N TRP A 134 -14.83 -15.83 0.84
CA TRP A 134 -13.75 -14.95 1.27
C TRP A 134 -14.34 -13.64 1.80
N PHE A 135 -13.65 -13.01 2.74
CA PHE A 135 -13.85 -11.58 2.96
C PHE A 135 -13.04 -10.82 1.91
N ILE A 136 -13.69 -9.89 1.23
CA ILE A 136 -13.02 -8.90 0.41
C ILE A 136 -13.14 -7.52 1.04
N VAL A 137 -12.02 -6.78 1.06
CA VAL A 137 -11.93 -5.42 1.60
C VAL A 137 -11.19 -4.53 0.62
N ALA A 138 -11.72 -3.34 0.33
CA ALA A 138 -11.12 -2.41 -0.62
C ALA A 138 -11.51 -0.96 -0.32
N GLN A 139 -10.65 -0.01 -0.67
CA GLN A 139 -10.95 1.40 -0.54
C GLN A 139 -12.01 1.79 -1.58
N ARG A 140 -13.09 2.44 -1.13
CA ARG A 140 -14.10 2.99 -2.04
C ARG A 140 -13.50 4.09 -2.90
N TYR A 141 -13.71 4.02 -4.20
CA TYR A 141 -13.31 5.09 -5.12
C TYR A 141 -14.06 6.40 -4.79
N LYS A 142 -13.33 7.51 -4.70
CA LYS A 142 -13.90 8.83 -4.47
C LYS A 142 -14.50 9.38 -5.76
N ASN A 143 -15.76 9.79 -5.69
CA ASN A 143 -16.46 10.45 -6.79
C ASN A 143 -17.27 11.64 -6.25
N ASP A 144 -17.95 12.37 -7.15
CA ASP A 144 -18.76 13.54 -6.79
C ASP A 144 -19.83 13.25 -5.72
N SER A 145 -20.26 11.99 -5.59
CA SER A 145 -21.26 11.55 -4.60
C SER A 145 -20.64 11.17 -3.23
N ASN A 146 -19.31 11.03 -3.14
CA ASN A 146 -18.58 10.81 -1.90
C ASN A 146 -17.22 11.55 -1.91
N PRO A 147 -17.21 12.90 -1.95
CA PRO A 147 -15.97 13.64 -2.13
C PRO A 147 -15.10 13.70 -0.85
N ILE A 148 -15.75 13.60 0.32
CA ILE A 148 -15.12 13.93 1.60
C ILE A 148 -14.46 12.70 2.23
N TRP A 149 -15.21 11.61 2.40
CA TRP A 149 -14.81 10.50 3.26
C TRP A 149 -14.00 9.44 2.52
N PHE A 150 -12.86 9.06 3.09
CA PHE A 150 -12.22 7.79 2.78
C PHE A 150 -12.91 6.68 3.57
N THR A 151 -13.29 5.61 2.89
CA THR A 151 -14.02 4.50 3.50
C THR A 151 -13.56 3.19 2.90
N GLU A 152 -13.33 2.21 3.75
CA GLU A 152 -13.07 0.83 3.35
C GLU A 152 -14.40 0.08 3.23
N LEU A 153 -14.61 -0.59 2.11
CA LEU A 153 -15.75 -1.48 1.88
C LEU A 153 -15.39 -2.89 2.35
N VAL A 154 -16.36 -3.62 2.89
CA VAL A 154 -16.20 -5.03 3.27
C VAL A 154 -17.44 -5.84 2.91
N CYS A 155 -17.23 -7.06 2.41
CA CYS A 155 -18.30 -8.04 2.23
C CYS A 155 -17.73 -9.46 2.23
N GLU A 156 -18.61 -10.43 2.47
CA GLU A 156 -18.36 -11.81 2.07
C GLU A 156 -18.59 -11.96 0.57
N ALA A 157 -17.70 -12.68 -0.11
CA ALA A 157 -17.69 -12.85 -1.54
C ALA A 157 -17.47 -14.30 -1.96
N HIS A 158 -17.99 -14.64 -3.14
CA HIS A 158 -17.79 -15.94 -3.80
C HIS A 158 -17.54 -15.72 -5.29
N PHE A 159 -16.99 -16.75 -5.95
CA PHE A 159 -16.81 -16.69 -7.40
C PHE A 159 -18.14 -16.88 -8.13
N LYS A 160 -18.48 -15.94 -9.00
CA LYS A 160 -19.65 -15.98 -9.88
C LYS A 160 -19.25 -15.53 -11.27
N ALA A 161 -19.50 -16.39 -12.27
CA ALA A 161 -19.19 -16.11 -13.68
C ALA A 161 -17.75 -15.62 -13.95
N GLY A 162 -16.76 -16.11 -13.19
CA GLY A 162 -15.35 -15.75 -13.35
C GLY A 162 -14.94 -14.43 -12.69
N ALA A 163 -15.80 -13.83 -11.87
CA ALA A 163 -15.52 -12.68 -11.01
C ALA A 163 -15.65 -13.07 -9.54
N LEU A 164 -14.92 -12.40 -8.64
CA LEU A 164 -15.12 -12.51 -7.20
C LEU A 164 -16.08 -11.39 -6.78
N GLU A 165 -17.31 -11.74 -6.38
CA GLU A 165 -18.37 -10.77 -6.16
C GLU A 165 -18.96 -10.89 -4.75
N CYS A 166 -19.33 -9.74 -4.17
CA CYS A 166 -20.05 -9.73 -2.90
C CYS A 166 -21.35 -10.55 -2.96
N ILE A 167 -21.61 -11.36 -1.93
CA ILE A 167 -22.86 -12.11 -1.75
C ILE A 167 -24.01 -11.16 -1.44
N GLN A 168 -23.75 -10.14 -0.62
CA GLN A 168 -24.68 -9.07 -0.24
C GLN A 168 -24.06 -7.70 -0.55
N SER A 169 -24.84 -6.62 -0.57
CA SER A 169 -24.28 -5.27 -0.74
C SER A 169 -23.18 -5.00 0.31
N PRO A 170 -22.03 -4.42 -0.08
CA PRO A 170 -20.92 -4.21 0.84
C PRO A 170 -21.30 -3.23 1.95
N LEU A 171 -20.69 -3.45 3.12
CA LEU A 171 -20.77 -2.55 4.26
C LEU A 171 -19.54 -1.65 4.29
N ILE A 172 -19.62 -0.56 5.04
CA ILE A 172 -18.45 0.23 5.43
C ILE A 172 -17.79 -0.47 6.61
N LEU A 173 -16.50 -0.76 6.51
CA LEU A 173 -15.72 -1.31 7.61
C LEU A 173 -15.70 -0.28 8.77
N PRO A 174 -16.08 -0.65 10.01
CA PRO A 174 -16.34 0.30 11.08
C PRO A 174 -15.05 0.82 11.75
N ILE A 175 -14.17 1.44 10.97
CA ILE A 175 -12.94 2.08 11.45
C ILE A 175 -13.22 3.57 11.71
N PRO A 176 -12.99 4.08 12.92
CA PRO A 176 -13.20 5.49 13.23
C PRO A 176 -12.15 6.38 12.54
N SER A 177 -12.56 7.58 12.15
CA SER A 177 -11.61 8.62 11.70
C SER A 177 -10.80 9.14 12.88
N THR A 178 -9.54 9.48 12.61
CA THR A 178 -8.63 10.10 13.58
C THR A 178 -8.21 11.50 13.12
N PHE A 179 -7.64 12.29 14.02
CA PHE A 179 -7.22 13.66 13.75
C PHE A 179 -5.85 13.94 14.36
N SER A 180 -5.06 14.78 13.68
CA SER A 180 -3.73 15.21 14.10
C SER A 180 -3.63 16.73 14.02
N GLU A 181 -3.04 17.33 15.05
CA GLU A 181 -2.68 18.75 15.04
C GLU A 181 -1.34 19.01 14.31
N ARG A 182 -0.70 17.95 13.76
CA ARG A 182 0.64 18.03 13.16
C ARG A 182 0.63 18.16 11.64
N CYS A 183 -0.56 18.17 11.02
CA CYS A 183 -0.73 18.39 9.59
C CYS A 183 -0.76 19.89 9.27
N GLU A 184 0.39 20.54 9.36
CA GLU A 184 0.56 21.99 9.16
C GLU A 184 1.28 22.31 7.84
N GLY A 185 1.20 23.57 7.39
CA GLY A 185 1.92 24.06 6.21
C GLY A 185 1.59 23.26 4.94
N ASP A 186 2.62 22.76 4.27
CA ASP A 186 2.51 21.96 3.04
C ASP A 186 1.79 20.62 3.25
N LEU A 187 1.62 20.17 4.50
CA LEU A 187 0.89 18.94 4.86
C LEU A 187 -0.56 19.20 5.24
N SER A 188 -1.01 20.46 5.23
CA SER A 188 -2.37 20.82 5.66
C SER A 188 -3.48 20.17 4.84
N PHE A 189 -3.20 19.70 3.62
CA PHE A 189 -4.15 18.96 2.81
C PHE A 189 -4.54 17.61 3.44
N PHE A 190 -3.67 17.00 4.25
CA PHE A 190 -3.99 15.76 4.99
C PHE A 190 -5.10 15.98 6.02
N ASN A 191 -5.40 17.23 6.42
CA ASN A 191 -6.57 17.51 7.26
C ASN A 191 -7.90 17.15 6.57
N PHE A 192 -7.90 17.05 5.23
CA PHE A 192 -9.04 16.58 4.44
C PHE A 192 -9.06 15.06 4.23
N ASN A 193 -8.03 14.34 4.68
CA ASN A 193 -8.02 12.87 4.70
C ASN A 193 -8.79 12.37 5.92
N ILE A 194 -10.13 12.38 5.79
CA ILE A 194 -11.04 11.94 6.85
C ILE A 194 -11.41 10.48 6.61
N GLY A 195 -11.01 9.60 7.53
CA GLY A 195 -11.27 8.15 7.48
C GLY A 195 -9.99 7.31 7.33
N PRO A 196 -10.13 5.96 7.30
CA PRO A 196 -9.05 5.05 6.95
C PRO A 196 -8.66 5.20 5.49
N HIS A 197 -7.37 5.08 5.19
CA HIS A 197 -6.81 5.15 3.85
C HIS A 197 -5.99 3.89 3.53
N ASP A 198 -6.15 3.35 2.33
CA ASP A 198 -5.44 2.21 1.75
C ASP A 198 -5.28 1.04 2.73
N ALA A 199 -6.39 0.58 3.31
CA ALA A 199 -6.34 -0.53 4.25
C ALA A 199 -5.84 -1.81 3.58
N ARG A 200 -4.97 -2.52 4.30
CA ARG A 200 -4.55 -3.88 3.98
C ARG A 200 -5.04 -4.84 5.04
N VAL A 201 -5.76 -5.86 4.61
CA VAL A 201 -6.29 -6.94 5.46
C VAL A 201 -5.55 -8.21 5.16
N PHE A 202 -5.02 -8.85 6.21
CA PHE A 202 -4.11 -9.99 6.07
C PHE A 202 -4.19 -10.93 7.28
N CYS A 203 -3.80 -12.18 7.08
CA CYS A 203 -3.70 -13.18 8.16
C CYS A 203 -2.32 -13.13 8.82
N GLY A 204 -2.26 -12.89 10.13
CA GLY A 204 -1.09 -13.25 10.94
C GLY A 204 -1.15 -14.71 11.41
N PRO A 205 -0.19 -15.19 12.23
CA PRO A 205 -0.09 -16.61 12.60
C PRO A 205 -1.35 -17.19 13.21
N GLU A 206 -2.07 -16.41 14.03
CA GLU A 206 -3.22 -16.89 14.80
C GLU A 206 -4.55 -16.23 14.38
N LYS A 207 -4.50 -15.04 13.78
CA LYS A 207 -5.69 -14.21 13.52
C LYS A 207 -5.46 -13.18 12.42
N PRO A 208 -6.52 -12.68 11.77
CA PRO A 208 -6.43 -11.62 10.78
C PRO A 208 -6.30 -10.23 11.43
N TYR A 209 -5.64 -9.33 10.71
CA TYR A 209 -5.45 -7.93 11.08
C TYR A 209 -5.81 -7.03 9.89
N VAL A 210 -6.15 -5.79 10.21
CA VAL A 210 -6.19 -4.69 9.25
C VAL A 210 -5.12 -3.68 9.64
N ILE A 211 -4.35 -3.21 8.66
CA ILE A 211 -3.46 -2.05 8.79
C ILE A 211 -3.90 -0.97 7.82
N TYR A 212 -3.96 0.29 8.24
CA TYR A 212 -4.49 1.37 7.42
C TYR A 212 -3.83 2.71 7.77
N GLY A 213 -3.84 3.63 6.81
CA GLY A 213 -3.36 4.99 7.00
C GLY A 213 -4.43 5.87 7.65
N SER A 214 -4.04 6.69 8.63
CA SER A 214 -4.89 7.75 9.16
C SER A 214 -4.06 8.82 9.87
N GLN A 215 -4.69 9.91 10.29
CA GLN A 215 -3.97 10.96 11.02
C GLN A 215 -3.45 10.40 12.36
N SER A 216 -2.20 10.74 12.71
CA SER A 216 -1.49 10.12 13.83
C SER A 216 -1.23 11.09 14.98
N SER A 217 -1.08 10.56 16.18
CA SER A 217 -0.64 11.30 17.36
C SER A 217 0.86 11.60 17.33
N PHE A 218 1.65 10.82 16.58
CA PHE A 218 3.11 10.89 16.54
C PHE A 218 3.62 11.79 15.40
N ASN A 219 2.95 11.82 14.26
CA ASN A 219 3.27 12.64 13.09
C ASN A 219 1.98 13.18 12.43
N CYS A 220 2.03 13.72 11.20
CA CYS A 220 0.81 14.19 10.53
C CYS A 220 -0.07 12.99 10.14
N PHE A 221 0.50 12.03 9.42
CA PHE A 221 -0.21 10.86 8.91
C PHE A 221 0.61 9.61 9.13
N GLY A 222 0.01 8.59 9.74
CA GLY A 222 0.69 7.36 10.14
C GLY A 222 -0.13 6.11 9.86
N GLN A 223 0.43 4.95 10.22
CA GLN A 223 -0.24 3.66 10.08
C GLN A 223 -0.83 3.21 11.41
N TRP A 224 -2.03 2.64 11.34
CA TRP A 224 -2.75 2.07 12.46
C TRP A 224 -2.96 0.58 12.21
N ILE A 225 -3.01 -0.23 13.28
CA ILE A 225 -3.36 -1.66 13.20
C ILE A 225 -4.54 -1.98 14.11
N GLN A 226 -5.38 -2.93 13.68
CA GLN A 226 -6.46 -3.49 14.48
C GLN A 226 -6.67 -4.98 14.15
N ASP A 227 -7.13 -5.75 15.13
CA ASP A 227 -7.67 -7.10 14.96
C ASP A 227 -8.90 -7.04 14.05
N PHE A 228 -8.82 -7.64 12.86
CA PHE A 228 -9.89 -7.55 11.87
C PHE A 228 -11.18 -8.22 12.35
N ARG A 229 -11.07 -9.20 13.26
CA ARG A 229 -12.22 -9.91 13.84
C ARG A 229 -13.12 -9.02 14.68
N ALA A 230 -12.62 -7.87 15.14
CA ALA A 230 -13.41 -6.87 15.87
C ALA A 230 -14.29 -6.01 14.93
N LEU A 231 -14.06 -6.08 13.61
CA LEU A 231 -14.68 -5.21 12.61
C LEU A 231 -15.72 -5.91 11.73
N VAL A 232 -15.76 -7.25 11.79
CA VAL A 232 -16.67 -8.09 11.00
C VAL A 232 -17.25 -9.19 11.87
N ASP A 233 -18.29 -9.87 11.37
CA ASP A 233 -18.83 -11.07 12.03
C ASP A 233 -17.88 -12.26 11.86
N TRP A 234 -16.78 -12.24 12.64
CA TRP A 234 -15.80 -13.31 12.66
C TRP A 234 -16.17 -14.33 13.73
N ALA A 235 -16.47 -15.56 13.30
CA ALA A 235 -17.02 -16.64 14.15
C ALA A 235 -16.33 -16.91 15.51
N HIS A 236 -15.09 -16.47 15.73
CA HIS A 236 -14.28 -16.78 16.92
C HIS A 236 -13.55 -15.56 17.51
N PHE A 237 -14.23 -14.44 17.75
CA PHE A 237 -13.66 -13.28 18.47
C PHE A 237 -13.85 -13.39 19.99
N ARG A 238 -12.76 -13.29 20.77
CA ARG A 238 -12.76 -13.44 22.23
C ARG A 238 -12.97 -12.13 23.01
N GLY A 239 -13.11 -10.99 22.33
CA GLY A 239 -13.42 -9.70 22.96
C GLY A 239 -12.21 -8.78 23.16
N VAL A 240 -12.40 -7.77 24.01
CA VAL A 240 -11.51 -6.59 24.21
C VAL A 240 -10.16 -6.87 24.90
N GLU A 241 -9.91 -8.09 25.35
CA GLU A 241 -8.65 -8.47 26.00
C GLU A 241 -7.59 -8.94 24.99
N GLU A 242 -7.98 -9.12 23.73
CA GLU A 242 -7.11 -9.55 22.64
C GLU A 242 -6.19 -8.41 22.18
N PRO A 243 -4.90 -8.67 21.90
CA PRO A 243 -4.01 -7.66 21.31
C PRO A 243 -4.61 -7.04 20.05
N PHE A 244 -4.54 -5.72 19.96
CA PHE A 244 -5.11 -4.90 18.88
C PHE A 244 -6.63 -4.97 18.72
N SER A 245 -7.40 -5.37 19.76
CA SER A 245 -8.88 -5.33 19.67
C SER A 245 -9.45 -3.94 19.38
N LEU A 246 -8.74 -2.90 19.80
CA LEU A 246 -8.98 -1.49 19.44
C LEU A 246 -7.88 -1.01 18.47
N PRO A 247 -8.16 0.02 17.66
CA PRO A 247 -7.15 0.68 16.83
C PRO A 247 -5.93 1.10 17.63
N VAL A 248 -4.74 0.78 17.13
CA VAL A 248 -3.46 1.19 17.72
C VAL A 248 -2.65 1.97 16.69
N ASP A 249 -2.27 3.20 17.06
CA ASP A 249 -1.38 4.09 16.30
C ASP A 249 0.05 3.55 16.40
N LEU A 250 0.68 3.27 15.26
CA LEU A 250 1.97 2.60 15.23
C LEU A 250 3.13 3.60 15.23
N GLN A 251 4.16 3.30 16.02
CA GLN A 251 5.41 4.05 16.04
C GLN A 251 6.47 3.40 15.12
N ARG A 252 7.51 4.16 14.80
CA ARG A 252 8.72 3.69 14.12
C ARG A 252 10.00 4.10 14.86
N PRO A 253 11.12 3.39 14.66
CA PRO A 253 12.40 3.87 15.15
C PRO A 253 12.77 5.20 14.47
N PRO A 254 13.46 6.12 15.15
CA PRO A 254 13.90 7.38 14.55
C PRO A 254 14.77 7.17 13.30
N PRO A 255 14.73 8.10 12.32
CA PRO A 255 13.92 9.32 12.31
C PRO A 255 12.44 9.06 11.99
N ILE A 256 11.55 9.87 12.57
CA ILE A 256 10.11 9.81 12.30
C ILE A 256 9.79 10.70 11.10
N GLY A 257 9.22 10.13 10.04
CA GLY A 257 8.72 10.89 8.90
C GLY A 257 7.42 11.62 9.20
N ALA A 258 7.15 12.70 8.48
CA ALA A 258 5.90 13.45 8.66
C ALA A 258 4.67 12.67 8.13
N ILE A 259 4.89 11.83 7.11
CA ILE A 259 3.92 10.91 6.52
C ILE A 259 4.55 9.53 6.53
N GLU A 260 3.83 8.57 7.07
CA GLU A 260 4.24 7.18 7.15
C GLU A 260 3.16 6.30 6.52
N LYS A 261 3.58 5.45 5.58
CA LYS A 261 2.68 4.63 4.76
C LYS A 261 3.33 3.30 4.42
N ASN A 262 2.52 2.36 3.95
CA ASN A 262 2.98 1.10 3.35
C ASN A 262 3.75 0.14 4.28
N TRP A 263 3.86 0.42 5.58
CA TRP A 263 4.45 -0.48 6.57
C TRP A 263 3.72 -1.83 6.60
N PHE A 264 4.41 -2.93 6.88
CA PHE A 264 3.74 -4.22 7.05
C PHE A 264 4.31 -5.02 8.23
N PRO A 265 3.46 -5.72 8.99
CA PRO A 265 3.95 -6.60 10.05
C PRO A 265 4.49 -7.90 9.48
N PHE A 266 5.40 -8.51 10.24
CA PHE A 266 5.90 -9.86 10.01
C PHE A 266 6.22 -10.53 11.35
N TRP A 267 6.33 -11.86 11.33
CA TRP A 267 6.57 -12.65 12.54
C TRP A 267 7.81 -13.51 12.38
N ASP A 268 8.65 -13.56 13.42
CA ASP A 268 9.77 -14.50 13.43
C ASP A 268 9.30 -15.94 13.65
N PHE A 269 10.25 -16.88 13.71
CA PHE A 269 9.95 -18.31 13.82
C PHE A 269 9.31 -18.68 15.17
N HIS A 270 9.47 -17.83 16.18
CA HIS A 270 8.88 -18.00 17.50
C HIS A 270 7.55 -17.27 17.67
N GLY A 271 7.09 -16.55 16.64
CA GLY A 271 5.85 -15.79 16.66
C GLY A 271 5.97 -14.41 17.29
N ASP A 272 7.19 -13.89 17.52
CA ASP A 272 7.36 -12.50 17.92
C ASP A 272 7.01 -11.57 16.74
N LEU A 273 6.32 -10.47 17.05
CA LEU A 273 5.85 -9.50 16.07
C LEU A 273 6.88 -8.39 15.80
N TYR A 274 7.09 -8.13 14.52
CA TYR A 274 7.95 -7.06 14.02
C TYR A 274 7.20 -6.25 12.96
N MET A 275 7.69 -5.04 12.69
CA MET A 275 7.18 -4.16 11.64
C MET A 275 8.31 -3.82 10.67
N HIS A 276 8.02 -3.88 9.38
CA HIS A 276 8.91 -3.42 8.32
C HIS A 276 8.43 -2.06 7.82
N TYR A 277 9.30 -1.06 7.95
CA TYR A 277 8.98 0.35 7.74
C TYR A 277 9.41 0.83 6.35
N ASP A 278 10.66 0.54 5.99
CA ASP A 278 11.28 1.02 4.75
C ASP A 278 11.99 -0.14 4.05
N ILE A 279 11.86 -0.25 2.72
CA ILE A 279 12.68 -1.11 1.85
C ILE A 279 13.83 -0.35 1.19
N SER A 280 13.62 0.95 0.92
CA SER A 280 14.50 1.81 0.14
C SER A 280 14.42 3.24 0.69
N PRO A 281 15.52 4.02 0.71
CA PRO A 281 16.86 3.69 0.20
C PRO A 281 17.62 2.69 1.06
N LYS A 282 17.18 2.45 2.30
CA LYS A 282 17.72 1.45 3.21
C LYS A 282 16.57 0.75 3.91
N ARG A 283 16.77 -0.52 4.25
CA ARG A 283 15.80 -1.24 5.06
C ARG A 283 15.72 -0.65 6.47
N VAL A 284 14.52 -0.63 7.04
CA VAL A 284 14.26 -0.30 8.44
C VAL A 284 13.20 -1.28 8.96
N TYR A 285 13.51 -1.96 10.07
CA TYR A 285 12.57 -2.88 10.72
C TYR A 285 12.92 -3.05 12.19
N ALA A 286 11.89 -3.21 13.02
CA ALA A 286 12.05 -3.31 14.47
C ALA A 286 10.95 -4.17 15.09
N LYS A 287 11.21 -4.63 16.32
CA LYS A 287 10.22 -5.36 17.12
C LYS A 287 9.08 -4.42 17.51
N LEU A 288 7.84 -4.89 17.40
CA LEU A 288 6.63 -4.10 17.65
C LEU A 288 5.91 -4.61 18.90
N GLY A 289 5.62 -3.69 19.82
CA GLY A 289 4.76 -3.91 20.98
C GLY A 289 3.28 -3.86 20.59
N PHE A 290 2.43 -4.56 21.35
CA PHE A 290 0.98 -4.57 21.12
C PHE A 290 0.28 -3.24 21.47
N ASP A 291 0.99 -2.31 22.08
CA ASP A 291 0.58 -0.94 22.35
C ASP A 291 1.03 0.06 21.27
N GLY A 292 1.65 -0.43 20.19
CA GLY A 292 2.18 0.39 19.10
C GLY A 292 3.60 0.93 19.35
N SER A 293 4.18 0.66 20.52
CA SER A 293 5.58 1.01 20.81
C SER A 293 6.55 0.16 19.99
N VAL A 294 7.76 0.69 19.75
CA VAL A 294 8.74 0.07 18.86
C VAL A 294 10.12 0.00 19.50
N GLY A 295 10.84 -1.09 19.22
CA GLY A 295 12.23 -1.28 19.62
C GLY A 295 13.23 -0.53 18.72
N GLU A 296 14.51 -0.87 18.87
CA GLU A 296 15.58 -0.35 18.02
C GLU A 296 15.49 -0.89 16.58
N ASP A 297 15.99 -0.11 15.62
CA ASP A 297 16.15 -0.56 14.24
C ASP A 297 17.18 -1.70 14.16
N LEU A 298 16.74 -2.86 13.68
CA LEU A 298 17.56 -4.07 13.54
C LEU A 298 18.26 -4.15 12.18
N ALA A 299 17.81 -3.37 11.19
CA ALA A 299 18.37 -3.37 9.83
C ALA A 299 19.87 -3.10 9.70
N PRO A 300 20.53 -2.29 10.58
CA PRO A 300 21.97 -2.08 10.51
C PRO A 300 22.78 -3.38 10.61
N GLN A 301 22.25 -4.42 11.25
CA GLN A 301 22.92 -5.71 11.42
C GLN A 301 22.98 -6.52 10.11
N ALA A 302 21.99 -6.37 9.23
CA ALA A 302 21.91 -7.03 7.93
C ALA A 302 22.43 -6.15 6.76
N ARG A 303 22.67 -4.86 7.02
CA ARG A 303 22.85 -3.81 6.00
C ARG A 303 23.82 -4.18 4.88
N ARG A 304 24.97 -4.76 5.21
CA ARG A 304 26.01 -5.06 4.22
C ARG A 304 25.50 -6.01 3.13
N MET A 305 24.74 -7.03 3.51
CA MET A 305 24.20 -8.00 2.57
C MET A 305 22.96 -7.45 1.86
N ASP A 306 22.10 -6.78 2.62
CA ASP A 306 20.87 -6.20 2.10
C ASP A 306 21.13 -5.15 1.00
N GLU A 307 22.07 -4.22 1.23
CA GLU A 307 22.44 -3.19 0.25
C GLU A 307 22.99 -3.80 -1.04
N LYS A 308 23.83 -4.85 -0.95
CA LYS A 308 24.32 -5.58 -2.13
C LYS A 308 23.17 -6.24 -2.90
N CYS A 309 22.26 -6.90 -2.19
CA CYS A 309 21.16 -7.62 -2.82
C CYS A 309 20.19 -6.67 -3.51
N LEU A 310 19.78 -5.60 -2.83
CA LEU A 310 18.93 -4.56 -3.41
C LEU A 310 19.60 -3.89 -4.61
N SER A 311 20.90 -3.56 -4.52
CA SER A 311 21.63 -2.96 -5.65
C SER A 311 21.70 -3.88 -6.87
N LYS A 312 21.76 -5.19 -6.67
CA LYS A 312 21.84 -6.15 -7.79
C LYS A 312 20.48 -6.34 -8.47
N TYR A 313 19.41 -6.52 -7.69
CA TYR A 313 18.12 -6.98 -8.22
C TYR A 313 17.09 -5.87 -8.37
N MET A 314 17.25 -4.76 -7.65
CA MET A 314 16.25 -3.68 -7.56
C MET A 314 16.78 -2.32 -7.97
N ALA A 315 18.03 -2.22 -8.45
CA ALA A 315 18.55 -0.96 -8.97
C ALA A 315 17.66 -0.42 -10.11
N PRO A 316 17.53 0.92 -10.21
CA PRO A 316 16.84 1.54 -11.34
C PRO A 316 17.40 1.04 -12.66
N SER A 317 16.52 0.78 -13.62
CA SER A 317 16.97 0.32 -14.95
C SER A 317 17.56 1.47 -15.76
N ASP A 318 17.09 2.68 -15.50
CA ASP A 318 17.51 3.93 -16.14
C ASP A 318 17.69 5.01 -15.05
N PRO A 319 18.94 5.45 -14.76
CA PRO A 319 19.21 6.47 -13.74
C PRO A 319 18.59 7.83 -14.04
N GLU A 320 18.24 8.11 -15.30
CA GLU A 320 17.66 9.38 -15.75
C GLU A 320 16.14 9.40 -15.59
N ARG A 321 15.51 8.25 -15.30
CA ARG A 321 14.06 8.16 -15.07
C ARG A 321 13.76 8.25 -13.57
N PRO A 322 12.67 8.93 -13.19
CA PRO A 322 12.19 8.93 -11.81
C PRO A 322 11.63 7.54 -11.49
N GLU A 323 12.50 6.66 -11.00
CA GLU A 323 12.15 5.33 -10.48
C GLU A 323 12.30 5.29 -8.96
N SER A 324 11.36 4.62 -8.28
CA SER A 324 11.38 4.38 -6.84
C SER A 324 11.01 2.93 -6.52
N ILE A 325 11.44 2.43 -5.36
CA ILE A 325 11.06 1.11 -4.86
C ILE A 325 9.97 1.28 -3.81
N HIS A 326 8.83 0.62 -4.02
CA HIS A 326 7.64 0.70 -3.17
C HIS A 326 7.41 -0.63 -2.46
N GLN A 327 7.18 -0.59 -1.15
CA GLN A 327 6.56 -1.71 -0.44
C GLN A 327 5.11 -1.85 -0.89
N ALA A 328 4.73 -3.06 -1.27
CA ALA A 328 3.47 -3.30 -1.97
C ALA A 328 2.46 -4.04 -1.08
N THR A 329 2.81 -5.24 -0.61
CA THR A 329 1.87 -6.14 0.08
C THR A 329 2.12 -6.21 1.59
N ASN A 330 1.25 -6.93 2.30
CA ASN A 330 1.58 -7.54 3.58
C ASN A 330 2.72 -8.59 3.44
N SER A 331 3.06 -9.25 4.54
CA SER A 331 3.95 -10.42 4.54
C SER A 331 3.19 -11.73 4.74
N LEU A 332 3.82 -12.83 4.34
CA LEU A 332 3.42 -14.21 4.63
C LEU A 332 4.69 -15.02 4.94
N SER A 333 4.55 -16.16 5.63
CA SER A 333 5.64 -17.13 5.80
C SER A 333 5.48 -18.29 4.82
N ILE A 334 6.60 -18.77 4.29
CA ILE A 334 6.61 -19.89 3.35
C ILE A 334 7.75 -20.85 3.63
N THR A 335 7.46 -22.15 3.61
CA THR A 335 8.46 -23.22 3.61
C THR A 335 8.81 -23.62 2.19
N MET A 336 10.10 -23.65 1.86
CA MET A 336 10.65 -23.91 0.52
C MET A 336 10.65 -25.41 0.14
N CYS A 337 9.58 -26.12 0.47
CA CYS A 337 9.27 -27.45 -0.03
C CYS A 337 7.78 -27.60 -0.26
N LYS A 338 7.37 -28.71 -0.87
CA LYS A 338 5.96 -29.05 -1.08
C LYS A 338 5.40 -29.66 0.18
N SER A 339 4.20 -29.25 0.61
CA SER A 339 3.47 -29.85 1.73
C SER A 339 3.19 -31.34 1.50
N THR A 340 3.05 -31.72 0.23
CA THR A 340 2.84 -33.11 -0.22
C THR A 340 4.08 -33.99 -0.18
N ASP A 341 5.27 -33.42 0.03
CA ASP A 341 6.53 -34.18 0.18
C ASP A 341 6.68 -34.68 1.63
N PRO A 342 6.69 -36.01 1.88
CA PRO A 342 6.83 -36.57 3.23
C PRO A 342 8.16 -36.21 3.94
N SER A 343 9.17 -35.76 3.19
CA SER A 343 10.45 -35.30 3.73
C SER A 343 10.45 -33.80 4.11
N CYS A 344 9.42 -33.05 3.69
CA CYS A 344 9.28 -31.64 3.99
C CYS A 344 9.03 -31.43 5.49
N LYS A 345 10.00 -30.79 6.15
CA LYS A 345 9.90 -30.41 7.56
C LYS A 345 10.15 -28.92 7.67
N VAL A 346 9.22 -28.22 8.29
CA VAL A 346 9.33 -26.79 8.62
C VAL A 346 10.54 -26.59 9.55
N SER A 347 11.39 -25.61 9.22
CA SER A 347 12.57 -25.25 10.01
C SER A 347 13.00 -23.81 9.69
N GLU A 348 13.73 -23.18 10.60
CA GLU A 348 14.30 -21.84 10.36
C GLU A 348 15.21 -21.78 9.12
N ALA A 349 15.75 -22.91 8.66
CA ALA A 349 16.66 -22.97 7.52
C ALA A 349 15.93 -23.01 6.16
N ASN A 350 14.66 -23.42 6.13
CA ASN A 350 13.87 -23.54 4.91
C ASN A 350 12.56 -22.76 4.94
N THR A 351 12.28 -22.01 6.01
CA THR A 351 11.10 -21.16 6.14
C THR A 351 11.51 -19.68 6.15
N PHE A 352 10.88 -18.89 5.28
CA PHE A 352 11.20 -17.49 5.05
C PHE A 352 9.97 -16.62 5.17
N ILE A 353 10.18 -15.34 5.46
CA ILE A 353 9.16 -14.32 5.27
C ILE A 353 9.23 -13.87 3.82
N PHE A 354 8.08 -13.85 3.15
CA PHE A 354 7.97 -13.34 1.80
C PHE A 354 6.99 -12.18 1.69
N THR A 355 7.26 -11.29 0.75
CA THR A 355 6.44 -10.13 0.41
C THR A 355 6.67 -9.74 -1.05
N VAL A 356 5.82 -8.85 -1.57
CA VAL A 356 6.02 -8.22 -2.87
C VAL A 356 6.45 -6.78 -2.66
N VAL A 357 7.46 -6.36 -3.42
CA VAL A 357 7.87 -4.96 -3.58
C VAL A 357 7.77 -4.61 -5.05
N GLN A 358 7.61 -3.34 -5.37
CA GLN A 358 7.41 -2.90 -6.75
C GLN A 358 8.45 -1.84 -7.11
N ARG A 359 9.04 -1.94 -8.30
CA ARG A 359 9.68 -0.78 -8.92
C ARG A 359 8.59 0.05 -9.57
N LYS A 360 8.44 1.30 -9.12
CA LYS A 360 7.53 2.29 -9.68
C LYS A 360 8.35 3.19 -10.60
N ALA A 361 7.98 3.24 -11.87
CA ALA A 361 8.43 4.27 -12.78
C ALA A 361 7.28 5.27 -13.02
N TYR A 362 7.60 6.55 -13.04
CA TYR A 362 6.62 7.60 -13.31
C TYR A 362 6.88 8.26 -14.67
N TYR A 363 5.87 8.25 -15.53
CA TYR A 363 5.91 8.79 -16.88
C TYR A 363 4.73 9.75 -17.10
N ASP A 364 4.96 11.06 -17.00
CA ASP A 364 3.98 12.10 -17.34
C ASP A 364 2.54 11.80 -16.89
N PHE A 365 2.32 11.64 -15.58
CA PHE A 365 1.01 11.30 -14.97
C PHE A 365 0.49 9.89 -15.26
N HIS A 366 1.42 8.97 -15.51
CA HIS A 366 1.12 7.55 -15.50
C HIS A 366 2.21 6.79 -14.77
N SER A 367 1.82 5.94 -13.83
CA SER A 367 2.77 5.10 -13.08
C SER A 367 2.75 3.67 -13.61
N VAL A 368 3.94 3.12 -13.87
CA VAL A 368 4.12 1.71 -14.19
C VAL A 368 4.78 1.03 -13.00
N TYR A 369 4.13 -0.03 -12.51
CA TYR A 369 4.65 -0.83 -11.40
C TYR A 369 5.12 -2.19 -11.91
N GLU A 370 6.30 -2.58 -11.46
CA GLU A 370 6.92 -3.87 -11.77
C GLU A 370 7.17 -4.65 -10.48
N PRO A 371 6.38 -5.71 -10.21
CA PRO A 371 6.38 -6.39 -8.92
C PRO A 371 7.41 -7.52 -8.82
N TYR A 372 8.12 -7.55 -7.69
CA TYR A 372 9.18 -8.50 -7.36
C TYR A 372 8.82 -9.24 -6.08
N ALA A 373 9.02 -10.56 -6.08
CA ALA A 373 8.95 -11.35 -4.87
C ALA A 373 10.25 -11.17 -4.07
N VAL A 374 10.13 -10.91 -2.77
CA VAL A 374 11.27 -10.72 -1.85
C VAL A 374 11.13 -11.71 -0.70
N LEU A 375 12.20 -12.45 -0.43
CA LEU A 375 12.33 -13.36 0.69
C LEU A 375 13.40 -12.84 1.65
N PHE A 376 13.10 -12.85 2.93
CA PHE A 376 14.09 -12.62 3.99
C PHE A 376 13.99 -13.68 5.07
N ASN A 377 15.11 -13.90 5.75
CA ASN A 377 15.21 -14.88 6.82
C ASN A 377 14.14 -14.61 7.87
N GLN A 378 13.47 -15.66 8.35
CA GLN A 378 12.51 -15.55 9.44
C GLN A 378 13.21 -15.46 10.82
N ARG A 379 14.53 -15.65 10.87
CA ARG A 379 15.36 -15.43 12.05
C ARG A 379 16.05 -14.07 12.00
N ALA A 380 16.24 -13.45 13.16
CA ALA A 380 17.07 -12.25 13.29
C ALA A 380 18.50 -12.50 12.75
N PRO A 381 19.13 -11.52 12.08
CA PRO A 381 18.67 -10.15 11.89
C PRO A 381 17.81 -9.94 10.63
N PHE A 382 17.07 -10.95 10.15
CA PHE A 382 16.12 -10.83 9.02
C PHE A 382 16.75 -10.37 7.70
N GLU A 383 17.98 -10.82 7.45
CA GLU A 383 18.72 -10.55 6.20
C GLU A 383 17.93 -11.00 4.98
N LEU A 384 18.03 -10.24 3.89
CA LEU A 384 17.48 -10.65 2.59
C LEU A 384 18.09 -12.00 2.19
N HIS A 385 17.21 -12.94 1.85
CA HIS A 385 17.58 -14.27 1.38
C HIS A 385 17.60 -14.32 -0.14
N ALA A 386 16.55 -13.79 -0.78
CA ALA A 386 16.44 -13.75 -2.22
C ALA A 386 15.47 -12.65 -2.69
N ILE A 387 15.65 -12.20 -3.93
CA ILE A 387 14.70 -11.35 -4.67
C ILE A 387 14.51 -12.00 -6.04
N SER A 388 13.29 -12.04 -6.57
CA SER A 388 13.08 -12.55 -7.93
C SER A 388 13.97 -11.79 -8.92
N SER A 389 14.66 -12.51 -9.80
CA SER A 389 15.61 -11.89 -10.74
C SER A 389 14.92 -11.07 -11.83
N LYS A 390 13.62 -11.33 -12.04
CA LYS A 390 12.71 -10.59 -12.92
C LYS A 390 11.45 -10.20 -12.15
N PRO A 391 10.77 -9.11 -12.55
CA PRO A 391 9.42 -8.85 -12.06
C PRO A 391 8.47 -9.89 -12.64
N PHE A 392 7.35 -10.15 -11.95
CA PHE A 392 6.31 -11.00 -12.50
C PHE A 392 5.30 -10.22 -13.33
N TRP A 393 4.78 -10.85 -14.39
CA TRP A 393 3.75 -10.27 -15.25
C TRP A 393 2.40 -10.91 -14.96
N ILE A 394 1.39 -10.09 -14.67
CA ILE A 394 0.02 -10.57 -14.45
C ILE A 394 -0.62 -10.82 -15.82
N ARG A 395 -0.90 -12.08 -16.14
CA ARG A 395 -1.57 -12.40 -17.41
C ARG A 395 -2.90 -11.65 -17.54
N GLY A 396 -3.09 -11.02 -18.69
CA GLY A 396 -4.23 -10.16 -18.99
C GLY A 396 -3.97 -8.67 -18.78
N ARG A 397 -2.85 -8.29 -18.14
CA ARG A 397 -2.35 -6.90 -18.11
C ARG A 397 -2.15 -6.41 -19.53
N ARG A 398 -2.64 -5.20 -19.84
CA ARG A 398 -2.51 -4.65 -21.20
C ARG A 398 -1.10 -4.15 -21.47
N GLU A 399 -0.56 -4.55 -22.61
CA GLU A 399 0.71 -4.06 -23.16
C GLU A 399 0.49 -2.81 -24.02
N GLN A 400 1.51 -1.95 -24.11
CA GLN A 400 1.64 -0.87 -25.11
C GLN A 400 0.41 0.05 -25.23
N LEU A 401 -0.06 0.57 -24.09
CA LEU A 401 -1.08 1.59 -24.05
C LEU A 401 -0.50 2.95 -24.50
N PRO A 402 -1.15 3.64 -25.44
CA PRO A 402 -0.79 5.01 -25.77
C PRO A 402 -1.20 5.91 -24.59
N HIS A 403 -0.22 6.49 -23.90
CA HIS A 403 -0.48 7.50 -22.88
C HIS A 403 -0.12 8.90 -23.42
N PRO A 404 -1.08 9.84 -23.43
CA PRO A 404 -0.84 11.20 -23.89
C PRO A 404 0.11 11.89 -22.91
N ASN A 405 1.18 12.48 -23.43
CA ASN A 405 2.07 13.32 -22.64
C ASN A 405 1.61 14.79 -22.63
N ARG A 406 2.29 15.63 -21.84
CA ARG A 406 1.98 17.07 -21.70
C ARG A 406 2.02 17.85 -23.02
N GLU A 407 2.72 17.36 -24.03
CA GLU A 407 2.92 18.03 -25.32
C GLU A 407 2.08 17.41 -26.45
N GLY A 408 1.23 16.43 -26.14
CA GLY A 408 0.40 15.70 -27.12
C GLY A 408 1.14 14.63 -27.91
N GLU A 409 2.42 14.39 -27.59
CA GLU A 409 3.16 13.20 -28.00
C GLU A 409 2.67 11.99 -27.18
N VAL A 410 2.62 10.83 -27.82
CA VAL A 410 2.18 9.59 -27.17
C VAL A 410 3.42 8.85 -26.71
N TRP A 411 3.52 8.54 -25.41
CA TRP A 411 4.50 7.56 -24.97
C TRP A 411 4.10 6.20 -25.55
N GLU A 412 4.83 5.76 -26.57
CA GLU A 412 4.69 4.42 -27.10
C GLU A 412 5.32 3.41 -26.11
N ASN A 413 4.64 2.29 -25.87
CA ASN A 413 5.12 1.14 -25.08
C ASN A 413 5.02 1.19 -23.55
N GLN A 414 4.03 1.89 -22.97
CA GLN A 414 3.71 1.72 -21.55
C GLN A 414 2.73 0.56 -21.33
N SER A 415 2.81 -0.11 -20.19
CA SER A 415 1.82 -1.13 -19.79
C SER A 415 0.80 -0.53 -18.82
N GLU A 416 -0.37 -1.15 -18.72
CA GLU A 416 -1.40 -0.80 -17.73
C GLU A 416 -0.82 -0.64 -16.31
N MET A 417 -1.24 0.42 -15.62
CA MET A 417 -0.95 0.67 -14.22
C MET A 417 -1.65 -0.40 -13.37
N MET A 418 -0.92 -1.47 -13.07
CA MET A 418 -1.34 -2.50 -12.14
C MET A 418 -0.40 -2.49 -10.94
N TYR A 419 -0.92 -2.23 -9.75
CA TYR A 419 -0.12 -2.20 -8.54
C TYR A 419 -0.65 -3.19 -7.53
N VAL A 420 0.23 -4.10 -7.11
CA VAL A 420 -0.05 -5.17 -6.17
C VAL A 420 -0.18 -4.59 -4.76
N THR A 421 -1.26 -4.93 -4.06
CA THR A 421 -1.62 -4.33 -2.77
C THR A 421 -1.71 -5.34 -1.64
N SER A 422 -2.05 -6.60 -1.95
CA SER A 422 -2.28 -7.61 -0.93
C SER A 422 -1.94 -9.03 -1.41
N MET A 423 -1.68 -9.90 -0.43
CA MET A 423 -1.53 -11.33 -0.67
C MET A 423 -2.04 -12.15 0.53
N SER A 424 -2.64 -13.31 0.27
CA SER A 424 -3.15 -14.20 1.30
C SER A 424 -3.20 -15.63 0.79
N TRP A 425 -2.97 -16.63 1.65
CA TRP A 425 -3.21 -18.02 1.28
C TRP A 425 -4.69 -18.22 0.93
N LYS A 426 -4.95 -18.99 -0.14
CA LYS A 426 -6.30 -19.18 -0.68
C LYS A 426 -7.17 -20.04 0.25
N SER A 427 -6.55 -21.02 0.90
CA SER A 427 -7.23 -21.98 1.77
C SER A 427 -7.57 -21.37 3.12
N ARG A 428 -8.78 -21.65 3.62
CA ARG A 428 -9.20 -21.27 4.99
C ARG A 428 -8.40 -21.95 6.09
N ASP A 429 -7.78 -23.09 5.79
CA ASP A 429 -6.98 -23.84 6.76
C ASP A 429 -5.55 -23.27 6.86
N GLN A 430 -5.26 -22.20 6.10
CA GLN A 430 -3.97 -21.52 6.08
C GLN A 430 -4.13 -20.05 6.51
N MET A 431 -3.39 -19.68 7.54
CA MET A 431 -3.34 -18.31 8.05
C MET A 431 -2.12 -17.58 7.50
N TYR A 432 -0.99 -17.63 8.21
CA TYR A 432 0.25 -16.94 7.81
C TYR A 432 1.21 -17.83 7.03
N HIS A 433 1.08 -19.15 7.13
CA HIS A 433 2.08 -20.11 6.64
C HIS A 433 1.58 -20.97 5.49
N GLY A 434 2.44 -21.17 4.50
CA GLY A 434 2.22 -22.11 3.40
C GLY A 434 3.50 -22.71 2.84
N TYR A 435 3.34 -23.43 1.74
CA TYR A 435 4.33 -24.26 1.06
C TYR A 435 4.38 -23.93 -0.43
N LEU A 436 5.37 -24.46 -1.15
CA LEU A 436 5.56 -24.17 -2.58
C LEU A 436 4.43 -24.69 -3.48
N ASP A 437 3.70 -25.71 -3.05
CA ASP A 437 2.54 -26.28 -3.76
C ASP A 437 1.19 -25.66 -3.34
N ASP A 438 1.20 -24.67 -2.45
CA ASP A 438 -0.02 -23.97 -2.06
C ASP A 438 -0.38 -22.86 -3.03
N THR A 439 -1.67 -22.56 -3.10
CA THR A 439 -2.20 -21.45 -3.89
C THR A 439 -2.44 -20.25 -2.98
N LEU A 440 -2.05 -19.07 -3.43
CA LEU A 440 -2.36 -17.81 -2.78
C LEU A 440 -3.18 -16.90 -3.71
N PHE A 441 -3.90 -15.96 -3.12
CA PHE A 441 -4.42 -14.81 -3.84
C PHE A 441 -3.41 -13.67 -3.82
N VAL A 442 -3.34 -12.98 -4.96
CA VAL A 442 -2.65 -11.70 -5.13
C VAL A 442 -3.70 -10.69 -5.57
N GLY A 443 -3.88 -9.62 -4.80
CA GLY A 443 -4.81 -8.52 -5.08
C GLY A 443 -4.08 -7.28 -5.60
N PHE A 444 -4.71 -6.55 -6.53
CA PHE A 444 -4.12 -5.35 -7.14
C PHE A 444 -5.17 -4.32 -7.57
N GLY A 445 -4.76 -3.06 -7.57
CA GLY A 445 -5.48 -1.96 -8.22
C GLY A 445 -5.10 -1.84 -9.70
N ILE A 446 -6.00 -1.32 -10.51
CA ILE A 446 -5.86 -1.15 -11.96
C ILE A 446 -6.27 0.28 -12.33
N GLU A 447 -5.34 1.06 -12.89
CA GLU A 447 -5.56 2.42 -13.41
C GLU A 447 -6.26 3.37 -12.41
N ASP A 448 -6.02 3.16 -11.10
CA ASP A 448 -6.64 3.90 -9.98
C ASP A 448 -8.18 3.93 -10.04
N LYS A 449 -8.80 2.93 -10.68
CA LYS A 449 -10.25 2.89 -10.95
C LYS A 449 -10.87 1.55 -10.66
N ASP A 450 -10.17 0.49 -11.06
CA ASP A 450 -10.66 -0.88 -11.00
C ASP A 450 -9.79 -1.72 -10.06
N THR A 451 -10.32 -2.89 -9.73
CA THR A 451 -9.65 -3.83 -8.86
C THR A 451 -9.70 -5.25 -9.42
N GLY A 452 -8.60 -5.98 -9.27
CA GLY A 452 -8.47 -7.35 -9.73
C GLY A 452 -7.78 -8.24 -8.70
N GLY A 453 -7.95 -9.53 -8.91
CA GLY A 453 -7.24 -10.56 -8.15
C GLY A 453 -6.81 -11.70 -9.06
N MET A 454 -5.85 -12.48 -8.58
CA MET A 454 -5.41 -13.69 -9.23
C MET A 454 -5.05 -14.75 -8.21
N ASP A 455 -5.46 -15.99 -8.45
CA ASP A 455 -4.95 -17.13 -7.70
C ASP A 455 -3.68 -17.65 -8.37
N VAL A 456 -2.61 -17.82 -7.60
CA VAL A 456 -1.27 -18.13 -8.11
C VAL A 456 -0.67 -19.25 -7.27
N LEU A 457 -0.02 -20.21 -7.91
CA LEU A 457 0.78 -21.21 -7.20
C LEU A 457 2.03 -20.55 -6.61
N ALA A 458 2.33 -20.81 -5.34
CA ALA A 458 3.48 -20.16 -4.67
C ALA A 458 4.79 -20.37 -5.43
N SER A 459 5.02 -21.57 -5.99
CA SER A 459 6.20 -21.85 -6.80
C SER A 459 6.31 -21.00 -8.08
N ASP A 460 5.19 -20.60 -8.67
CA ASP A 460 5.19 -19.78 -9.89
C ASP A 460 5.52 -18.32 -9.57
N LEU A 461 5.01 -17.82 -8.44
CA LEU A 461 5.33 -16.48 -7.94
C LEU A 461 6.80 -16.37 -7.50
N LEU A 462 7.36 -17.46 -6.95
CA LEU A 462 8.73 -17.54 -6.48
C LEU A 462 9.71 -18.15 -7.50
N ARG A 463 9.37 -18.08 -8.79
CA ARG A 463 10.26 -18.53 -9.86
C ARG A 463 11.45 -17.58 -10.04
N ASP A 464 12.60 -18.13 -10.39
CA ASP A 464 13.85 -17.43 -10.70
C ASP A 464 14.33 -16.49 -9.57
N LEU A 465 14.26 -16.96 -8.33
CA LEU A 465 14.85 -16.27 -7.18
C LEU A 465 16.36 -16.06 -7.37
N GLY A 466 16.78 -14.80 -7.31
CA GLY A 466 18.17 -14.40 -7.22
C GLY A 466 18.63 -14.42 -5.76
N MET A 467 19.55 -15.32 -5.45
CA MET A 467 20.05 -15.51 -4.09
C MET A 467 20.95 -14.34 -3.65
N CYS A 468 20.68 -13.80 -2.46
CA CYS A 468 21.51 -12.73 -1.89
C CYS A 468 22.83 -13.27 -1.32
N GLY A 469 22.86 -14.53 -0.84
CA GLY A 469 24.04 -15.14 -0.22
C GLY A 469 25.24 -15.34 -1.17
N ASP A 470 25.02 -15.26 -2.48
CA ASP A 470 26.04 -15.47 -3.52
C ASP A 470 26.77 -14.16 -3.94
N LEU A 471 26.61 -13.06 -3.19
CA LEU A 471 27.01 -11.68 -3.56
C LEU A 471 28.19 -11.03 -2.80
#